data_AF-A0A434NGH6-F1
#
_entry.id   AF-A0A434NGH6-F1
#
_cell.length_a   1.000
_cell.length_b   1.000
_cell.length_c   1.000
_cell.angle_alpha   90.00
_cell.angle_beta   90.00
_cell.angle_gamma   90.00
#
_symmetry.space_group_name_H-M   'P 1'
#
loop_
_entity.id
_entity.type
_entity.pdbx_description
1 polymer ?
#
loop_
_entity_poly.entity_id
_entity_poly.type
_entity_poly.pdbx_seq_one_letter_code
_entity_poly.pdbx_strand_id
1 'polypeptide(L)'
;MSERLKIRFAYQRGWQVVDGSAIMSTFDNKEGAFQFLVDRGARVWLEWSRTVIGGKAPPSDFAASFMQDTVGRILKTLHGTEAGTWFWSCFEGGANGRVFTKDEAVFGVERAYTRRVVKADWR
;
A
#
# COMPACT_ATOMS: atom_id res chain seq x y z
N MET A 1 12.09 -5.93 8.94
CA MET A 1 11.25 -5.52 7.79
C MET A 1 10.32 -6.68 7.46
N SER A 2 9.01 -6.46 7.37
CA SER A 2 8.10 -7.53 6.91
C SER A 2 8.23 -7.72 5.39
N GLU A 3 7.92 -8.91 4.89
CA GLU A 3 7.95 -9.26 3.46
C GLU A 3 7.00 -8.34 2.65
N ARG A 4 7.42 -7.94 1.43
CA ARG A 4 6.65 -7.04 0.55
C ARG A 4 6.46 -7.74 -0.80
N LEU A 5 5.23 -8.16 -1.10
CA LEU A 5 4.92 -9.02 -2.26
C LEU A 5 3.99 -8.32 -3.25
N LYS A 6 4.14 -8.61 -4.54
CA LYS A 6 3.26 -8.05 -5.57
C LYS A 6 2.06 -8.96 -5.79
N ILE A 7 0.88 -8.37 -5.91
CA ILE A 7 -0.33 -9.06 -6.38
C ILE A 7 -0.63 -8.56 -7.78
N ARG A 8 -0.94 -9.47 -8.70
CA ARG A 8 -1.41 -9.14 -10.05
C ARG A 8 -2.65 -9.95 -10.42
N PHE A 9 -3.47 -9.40 -11.30
CA PHE A 9 -4.50 -10.17 -11.98
C PHE A 9 -3.93 -10.71 -13.30
N ALA A 10 -3.99 -12.02 -13.49
CA ALA A 10 -3.61 -12.69 -14.72
C ALA A 10 -4.88 -13.19 -15.42
N TYR A 11 -5.18 -12.63 -16.60
CA TYR A 11 -6.39 -12.98 -17.35
C TYR A 11 -6.50 -14.50 -17.54
N GLN A 12 -7.68 -15.06 -17.22
CA GLN A 12 -7.97 -16.51 -17.19
C GLN A 12 -7.18 -17.35 -16.17
N ARG A 13 -6.26 -16.76 -15.40
CA ARG A 13 -5.45 -17.43 -14.39
C ARG A 13 -5.66 -16.88 -12.97
N GLY A 14 -6.64 -16.00 -12.79
CA GLY A 14 -7.01 -15.46 -11.48
C GLY A 14 -5.98 -14.48 -10.91
N TRP A 15 -5.97 -14.37 -9.59
CA TRP A 15 -5.11 -13.48 -8.82
C TRP A 15 -3.84 -14.20 -8.39
N GLN A 16 -2.70 -13.60 -8.65
CA GLN A 16 -1.40 -14.21 -8.37
C GLN A 16 -0.62 -13.36 -7.38
N VAL A 17 -0.08 -14.01 -6.37
CA VAL A 17 0.97 -13.44 -5.50
C VAL A 17 2.31 -13.80 -6.14
N VAL A 18 3.13 -12.79 -6.39
CA VAL A 18 4.43 -12.95 -7.04
C VAL A 18 5.55 -12.29 -6.25
N ASP A 19 6.71 -12.94 -6.27
CA ASP A 19 7.98 -12.40 -5.79
C ASP A 19 8.98 -12.38 -6.96
N GLY A 20 9.30 -11.18 -7.45
CA GLY A 20 10.00 -11.01 -8.72
C GLY A 20 9.27 -11.67 -9.88
N SER A 21 9.89 -12.69 -10.48
CA SER A 21 9.33 -13.49 -11.58
C SER A 21 8.61 -14.76 -11.09
N ALA A 22 8.77 -15.14 -9.83
CA ALA A 22 8.20 -16.37 -9.28
C ALA A 22 6.73 -16.17 -8.88
N ILE A 23 5.87 -17.09 -9.31
CA ILE A 23 4.48 -17.16 -8.83
C ILE A 23 4.50 -17.98 -7.54
N MET A 24 4.16 -17.33 -6.42
CA MET A 24 4.12 -17.98 -5.12
C MET A 24 2.82 -18.75 -4.92
N SER A 25 1.69 -18.18 -5.34
CA SER A 25 0.38 -18.80 -5.26
C SER A 25 -0.62 -18.13 -6.20
N THR A 26 -1.70 -18.83 -6.51
CA THR A 26 -2.79 -18.38 -7.40
C THR A 26 -4.14 -18.58 -6.70
N PHE A 27 -5.05 -17.62 -6.88
CA PHE A 27 -6.34 -17.55 -6.20
C PHE A 27 -7.44 -17.14 -7.17
N ASP A 28 -8.66 -17.59 -6.91
CA ASP A 28 -9.82 -17.25 -7.73
C ASP A 28 -10.26 -15.78 -7.55
N ASN A 29 -10.01 -15.20 -6.38
CA ASN A 29 -10.40 -13.84 -6.03
C ASN A 29 -9.27 -13.06 -5.37
N LYS A 30 -9.45 -11.73 -5.33
CA LYS A 30 -8.48 -10.77 -4.79
C LYS A 30 -8.26 -11.01 -3.31
N GLU A 31 -9.34 -11.21 -2.56
CA GLU A 31 -9.35 -11.37 -1.11
C GLU A 31 -8.50 -12.57 -0.67
N GLY A 32 -8.55 -13.69 -1.40
CA GLY A 32 -7.71 -14.87 -1.14
C GLY A 32 -6.21 -14.57 -1.31
N ALA A 33 -5.85 -13.83 -2.35
CA ALA A 33 -4.46 -13.38 -2.53
C ALA A 33 -4.02 -12.46 -1.38
N PHE A 34 -4.86 -11.52 -0.94
CA PHE A 34 -4.56 -10.66 0.20
C PHE A 34 -4.50 -11.41 1.54
N GLN A 35 -5.35 -12.43 1.73
CA GLN A 35 -5.35 -13.25 2.93
C GLN A 35 -4.02 -13.99 3.06
N PHE A 36 -3.49 -14.53 1.95
CA PHE A 36 -2.16 -15.14 1.92
C PHE A 36 -1.05 -14.19 2.39
N LEU A 37 -1.13 -12.90 2.07
CA LEU A 37 -0.16 -11.92 2.59
C LEU A 37 -0.33 -11.73 4.10
N VAL A 38 -1.57 -11.59 4.58
CA VAL A 38 -1.86 -11.42 6.02
C VAL A 38 -1.35 -12.62 6.83
N ASP A 39 -1.63 -13.85 6.38
CA ASP A 39 -1.22 -15.07 7.07
C ASP A 39 0.30 -15.22 7.17
N ARG A 40 1.04 -14.62 6.22
CA ARG A 40 2.52 -14.56 6.22
C ARG A 40 3.10 -13.39 6.99
N GLY A 41 2.27 -12.46 7.48
CA GLY A 41 2.74 -11.18 8.00
C GLY A 41 3.40 -10.29 6.93
N ALA A 42 3.12 -10.56 5.66
CA ALA A 42 3.56 -9.77 4.52
C ALA A 42 2.64 -8.56 4.28
N ARG A 43 3.05 -7.66 3.38
CA ARG A 43 2.24 -6.55 2.88
C ARG A 43 2.33 -6.44 1.37
N VAL A 44 1.31 -5.85 0.77
CA VAL A 44 1.23 -5.73 -0.69
C VAL A 44 2.17 -4.61 -1.13
N TRP A 45 2.89 -4.86 -2.22
CA TRP A 45 3.61 -3.83 -2.94
C TRP A 45 2.59 -2.94 -3.67
N LEU A 46 2.47 -1.69 -3.25
CA LEU A 46 1.70 -0.67 -3.98
C LEU A 46 2.57 0.08 -4.99
N GLU A 47 1.95 0.51 -6.09
CA GLU A 47 2.60 1.38 -7.06
C GLU A 47 2.61 2.81 -6.53
N TRP A 48 3.75 3.48 -6.60
CA TRP A 48 3.92 4.81 -6.02
C TRP A 48 4.31 5.81 -7.10
N SER A 49 3.58 6.93 -7.15
CA SER A 49 3.87 8.05 -8.04
C SER A 49 3.74 9.37 -7.27
N ARG A 50 4.26 10.47 -7.82
CA ARG A 50 4.02 11.79 -7.23
C ARG A 50 2.55 12.16 -7.40
N THR A 51 1.95 12.70 -6.36
CA THR A 51 0.59 13.24 -6.44
C THR A 51 0.57 14.44 -7.38
N VAL A 52 -0.34 14.47 -8.35
CA VAL A 52 -0.53 15.61 -9.26
C VAL A 52 -1.67 16.49 -8.75
N ILE A 53 -1.36 17.73 -8.39
CA ILE A 53 -2.31 18.72 -7.86
C ILE A 53 -2.24 19.95 -8.76
N GLY A 54 -3.31 20.25 -9.50
CA GLY A 54 -3.35 21.40 -10.42
C GLY A 54 -2.21 21.40 -11.45
N GLY A 55 -1.84 20.22 -11.96
CA GLY A 55 -0.72 20.04 -12.90
C GLY A 55 0.68 20.07 -12.26
N LYS A 56 0.79 20.27 -10.95
CA LYS A 56 2.07 20.25 -10.22
C LYS A 56 2.26 18.94 -9.49
N ALA A 57 3.50 18.46 -9.41
CA ALA A 57 3.87 17.25 -8.68
C ALA A 57 4.86 17.59 -7.56
N PRO A 58 4.38 17.93 -6.34
CA PRO A 58 5.25 18.29 -5.23
C PRO A 58 6.27 17.18 -4.93
N PRO A 59 7.52 17.51 -4.59
CA PRO A 59 8.58 16.51 -4.47
C PRO A 59 8.40 15.55 -3.29
N SER A 60 7.59 15.92 -2.29
CA SER A 60 7.41 15.16 -1.04
C SER A 60 5.97 14.68 -0.82
N ASP A 61 5.23 14.48 -1.91
CA ASP A 61 3.84 14.05 -1.91
C ASP A 61 3.64 12.91 -2.90
N PHE A 62 3.23 11.75 -2.42
CA PHE A 62 3.13 10.54 -3.22
C PHE A 62 1.79 9.83 -3.00
N ALA A 63 1.18 9.41 -4.10
CA ALA A 63 -0.01 8.58 -4.12
C ALA A 63 0.39 7.11 -4.25
N ALA A 64 -0.31 6.24 -3.53
CA ALA A 64 -0.19 4.79 -3.61
C ALA A 64 -1.38 4.25 -4.40
N SER A 65 -1.11 3.38 -5.38
CA SER A 65 -2.13 2.75 -6.20
C SER A 65 -2.05 1.23 -6.15
N PHE A 66 -3.21 0.60 -6.20
CA PHE A 66 -3.35 -0.82 -6.46
C PHE A 66 -4.10 -0.99 -7.77
N MET A 67 -3.41 -1.49 -8.81
CA MET A 67 -3.92 -1.47 -10.19
C MET A 67 -4.28 -0.02 -10.61
N GLN A 68 -5.53 0.24 -10.99
CA GLN A 68 -5.98 1.56 -11.43
C GLN A 68 -6.46 2.47 -10.30
N ASP A 69 -6.66 1.92 -9.09
CA ASP A 69 -7.26 2.65 -7.97
C ASP A 69 -6.18 3.27 -7.08
N THR A 70 -6.33 4.55 -6.77
CA THR A 70 -5.52 5.20 -5.73
C THR A 70 -6.07 4.82 -4.36
N VAL A 71 -5.25 4.18 -3.54
CA VAL A 71 -5.66 3.58 -2.26
C VAL A 71 -5.04 4.26 -1.04
N GLY A 72 -4.05 5.13 -1.25
CA GLY A 72 -3.42 5.86 -0.15
C GLY A 72 -2.50 6.96 -0.60
N ARG A 73 -1.89 7.63 0.39
CA ARG A 73 -0.99 8.77 0.18
C ARG A 73 0.01 8.89 1.31
N ILE A 74 1.19 9.42 0.99
CA ILE A 74 2.17 9.90 1.97
C ILE A 74 2.58 11.33 1.64
N LEU A 75 2.79 12.14 2.67
CA LEU A 75 3.16 13.54 2.56
C LEU A 75 4.18 13.91 3.64
N LYS A 76 5.28 14.56 3.25
CA LYS A 76 6.24 15.11 4.22
C LYS A 76 5.77 16.46 4.73
N THR A 77 5.78 16.64 6.03
CA THR A 77 5.59 17.94 6.68
C THR A 77 6.84 18.80 6.47
N LEU A 78 6.70 19.95 5.80
CA LEU A 78 7.83 20.81 5.42
C LEU A 78 8.14 21.92 6.44
N HIS A 79 7.14 22.32 7.24
CA HIS A 79 7.24 23.48 8.11
C HIS A 79 6.61 23.20 9.48
N GLY A 80 6.95 24.03 10.47
CA GLY A 80 6.45 23.92 11.84
C GLY A 80 7.24 22.92 12.70
N THR A 81 6.71 22.64 13.89
CA THR A 81 7.35 21.78 14.89
C THR A 81 7.45 20.32 14.47
N GLU A 82 6.58 19.85 13.57
CA GLU A 82 6.61 18.49 13.00
C GLU A 82 7.37 18.41 11.67
N ALA A 83 8.11 19.46 11.28
CA ALA A 83 8.89 19.47 10.04
C ALA A 83 9.84 18.27 9.99
N GLY A 84 9.85 17.57 8.85
CA GLY A 84 10.63 16.36 8.65
C GLY A 84 9.85 15.06 8.79
N THR A 85 8.72 15.06 9.51
CA THR A 85 7.85 13.90 9.66
C THR A 85 7.05 13.60 8.38
N TRP A 86 6.60 12.35 8.27
CA TRP A 86 5.77 11.87 7.17
C TRP A 86 4.40 11.49 7.69
N PHE A 87 3.37 12.12 7.14
CA PHE A 87 1.99 11.68 7.28
C PHE A 87 1.71 10.59 6.25
N TRP A 88 0.97 9.56 6.64
CA TRP A 88 0.47 8.52 5.76
C TRP A 88 -1.01 8.26 5.98
N SER A 89 -1.73 7.91 4.92
CA SER A 89 -3.14 7.54 4.98
C SER A 89 -3.45 6.44 3.98
N CYS A 90 -4.19 5.44 4.44
CA CYS A 90 -4.92 4.49 3.60
C CYS A 90 -6.36 5.03 3.48
N PHE A 91 -6.82 5.26 2.25
CA PHE A 91 -8.16 5.79 2.00
C PHE A 91 -9.22 4.75 2.35
N GLU A 92 -8.94 3.49 2.02
CA GLU A 92 -9.78 2.37 2.39
C GLU A 92 -9.74 2.15 3.91
N GLY A 93 -10.86 2.41 4.58
CA GLY A 93 -10.99 2.29 6.04
C GLY A 93 -10.38 3.45 6.85
N GLY A 94 -9.76 4.45 6.21
CA GLY A 94 -9.33 5.69 6.86
C GLY A 94 -8.13 5.58 7.82
N ALA A 95 -7.45 4.43 7.88
CA ALA A 95 -6.27 4.25 8.72
C ALA A 95 -5.15 5.23 8.33
N ASN A 96 -4.54 5.88 9.31
CA ASN A 96 -3.53 6.91 9.08
C ASN A 96 -2.55 7.01 10.26
N GLY A 97 -1.47 7.77 10.06
CA GLY A 97 -0.50 8.05 11.12
C GLY A 97 0.60 9.02 10.70
N ARG A 98 1.48 9.35 11.66
CA ARG A 98 2.71 10.12 11.45
C ARG A 98 3.92 9.30 11.89
N VAL A 99 4.99 9.37 11.11
CA VAL A 99 6.24 8.63 11.33
C VAL A 99 7.44 9.48 10.88
N PHE A 100 8.66 9.06 11.21
CA PHE A 100 9.86 9.86 10.96
C PHE A 100 10.43 9.64 9.56
N THR A 101 10.15 8.50 8.93
CA THR A 101 10.74 8.15 7.64
C THR A 101 9.69 7.90 6.55
N LYS A 102 10.11 8.09 5.30
CA LYS A 102 9.29 7.76 4.13
C LYS A 102 8.94 6.28 4.09
N ASP A 103 9.89 5.42 4.43
CA ASP A 103 9.71 3.96 4.34
C ASP A 103 8.73 3.43 5.38
N GLU A 104 8.73 4.01 6.59
CA GLU A 104 7.68 3.71 7.59
C GLU A 104 6.31 4.19 7.12
N ALA A 105 6.24 5.33 6.42
CA ALA A 105 4.99 5.86 5.89
C ALA A 105 4.44 4.95 4.78
N VAL A 106 5.30 4.49 3.87
CA VAL A 106 4.97 3.47 2.86
C VAL A 106 4.50 2.18 3.52
N PHE A 107 5.23 1.70 4.54
CA PHE A 107 4.87 0.51 5.30
C PHE A 107 3.46 0.64 5.92
N GLY A 108 3.15 1.80 6.49
CA GLY A 108 1.84 2.11 7.08
C GLY A 108 0.71 1.93 6.08
N VAL A 109 0.81 2.56 4.90
CA VAL A 109 -0.21 2.44 3.84
C VAL A 109 -0.35 1.01 3.36
N GLU A 110 0.76 0.36 3.00
CA GLU A 110 0.75 -1.00 2.45
C GLU A 110 0.17 -2.02 3.42
N ARG A 111 0.59 -1.97 4.69
CA ARG A 111 0.06 -2.86 5.73
C ARG A 111 -1.42 -2.60 5.99
N ALA A 112 -1.82 -1.33 6.10
CA ALA A 112 -3.21 -0.97 6.34
C ALA A 112 -4.12 -1.46 5.20
N TYR A 113 -3.74 -1.19 3.96
CA TYR A 113 -4.49 -1.66 2.79
C TYR A 113 -4.56 -3.18 2.73
N THR A 114 -3.44 -3.88 2.97
CA THR A 114 -3.42 -5.36 2.97
C THR A 114 -4.44 -5.95 3.93
N ARG A 115 -4.47 -5.46 5.17
CA ARG A 115 -5.40 -5.95 6.21
C ARG A 115 -6.85 -5.54 5.94
N ARG A 116 -7.05 -4.35 5.35
CA ARG A 116 -8.37 -3.80 5.07
C ARG A 116 -9.13 -4.59 4.01
N VAL A 117 -8.45 -5.08 2.97
CA VAL A 117 -9.08 -5.87 1.89
C VAL A 117 -9.75 -7.13 2.44
N VAL A 118 -9.13 -7.78 3.43
CA VAL A 118 -9.64 -9.01 4.06
C VAL A 118 -10.39 -8.76 5.37
N LYS A 119 -10.64 -7.50 5.73
CA LYS A 119 -11.33 -7.13 6.98
C LYS A 119 -10.67 -7.72 8.24
N ALA A 120 -9.35 -7.90 8.24
CA ALA A 120 -8.62 -8.53 9.34
C ALA A 120 -8.69 -7.78 10.68
N ASP A 121 -9.13 -6.51 10.65
CA ASP A 121 -9.27 -5.65 11.83
C ASP A 121 -10.73 -5.40 12.23
N TRP A 122 -11.71 -6.05 11.57
CA TRP A 122 -13.13 -5.90 11.91
C TRP A 122 -13.50 -6.92 13.00
N ARG A 123 -14.17 -6.45 14.06
CA ARG A 123 -14.73 -7.29 15.13
C ARG A 123 -16.23 -7.41 14.98
#